data_AF-W7T619-F1
#
_entry.id   AF-W7T619-F1
#
_cell.length_a   1.000
_cell.length_b   1.000
_cell.length_c   1.000
_cell.angle_alpha   90.00
_cell.angle_beta   90.00
_cell.angle_gamma   90.00
#
_symmetry.space_group_name_H-M   'P 1'
#
loop_
_entity.id
_entity.type
_entity.pdbx_description
1 polymer ?
#
loop_
_entity_poly.entity_id
_entity_poly.type
_entity_poly.pdbx_seq_one_letter_code
_entity_poly.pdbx_strand_id
1 'polypeptide(L)'
;MTALLVVAATVLVAVALAVRARRGRDMDLEQWSVGGRGFGSVFVFLLMAGEIYTTFTFLGGSGWAYGKGGPAFYILCYGSIAFVMSYWLLPTLWRYGKRKNLLSQADFFTAKFDSPGLGVLVSLVGVVALVPYLVLQLKGLGIIVSETSGGRIPYAVSIIVGTVVLAAYVTISGVRGSAWTAALKDVLILVVVVFLGIYLPVHYFGGFGSMFHAIDAAKPGFLTLPSKGMSPTWFVSTVLLSAFGFYMWPHSFGAVYTARDERVFRRNAVVLPLYQLILLFVFFAGFAAVLVVPGLKGSDGDLSLLRITAKTFDPWFVGVVGGAGVL
;
A
#
# COMPACT_ATOMS: atom_id res chain seq x y z
N MET A 1 8.08 -18.01 18.01
CA MET A 1 9.04 -18.57 17.02
C MET A 1 8.35 -18.92 15.70
N THR A 2 7.18 -19.55 15.73
CA THR A 2 6.40 -19.90 14.52
C THR A 2 6.04 -18.69 13.65
N ALA A 3 5.62 -17.56 14.24
CA ALA A 3 5.30 -16.33 13.51
C ALA A 3 6.47 -15.85 12.61
N LEU A 4 7.67 -15.76 13.19
CA LEU A 4 8.89 -15.38 12.48
C LEU A 4 9.23 -16.32 11.33
N LEU A 5 9.07 -17.63 11.54
CA LEU A 5 9.35 -18.62 10.49
C LEU A 5 8.40 -18.45 9.31
N VAL A 6 7.12 -18.14 9.56
CA VAL A 6 6.14 -17.85 8.51
C VAL A 6 6.48 -16.57 7.77
N VAL A 7 6.88 -15.50 8.49
CA VAL A 7 7.33 -14.24 7.85
C VAL A 7 8.55 -14.49 6.99
N ALA A 8 9.57 -15.18 7.52
CA ALA A 8 10.79 -15.51 6.80
C ALA A 8 10.50 -16.38 5.56
N ALA A 9 9.65 -17.39 5.67
CA ALA A 9 9.24 -18.22 4.55
C ALA A 9 8.52 -17.39 3.47
N THR A 10 7.63 -16.47 3.88
CA THR A 10 6.92 -15.57 2.97
C THR A 10 7.89 -14.67 2.20
N VAL A 11 8.87 -14.07 2.88
CA VAL A 11 9.93 -13.26 2.25
C VAL A 11 10.77 -14.11 1.30
N LEU A 12 11.17 -15.32 1.69
CA LEU A 12 11.95 -16.23 0.84
C LEU A 12 11.20 -16.62 -0.43
N VAL A 13 9.91 -16.92 -0.32
CA VAL A 13 9.05 -17.20 -1.49
C VAL A 13 8.96 -15.98 -2.40
N ALA A 14 8.76 -14.78 -1.84
CA ALA A 14 8.72 -13.54 -2.62
C ALA A 14 10.03 -13.28 -3.36
N VAL A 15 11.18 -13.40 -2.68
CA VAL A 15 12.50 -13.26 -3.29
C VAL A 15 12.73 -14.32 -4.38
N ALA A 16 12.35 -15.57 -4.13
CA ALA A 16 12.46 -16.63 -5.13
C ALA A 16 11.60 -16.37 -6.37
N LEU A 17 10.38 -15.87 -6.20
CA LEU A 17 9.50 -15.46 -7.30
C LEU A 17 10.09 -14.26 -8.06
N ALA A 18 10.60 -13.26 -7.35
CA ALA A 18 11.22 -12.08 -7.95
C ALA A 18 12.43 -12.46 -8.81
N VAL A 19 13.36 -13.25 -8.26
CA VAL A 19 14.56 -13.72 -8.98
C VAL A 19 14.18 -14.64 -10.14
N ARG A 20 13.16 -15.51 -9.96
CA ARG A 20 12.66 -16.36 -11.05
C ARG A 20 12.05 -15.55 -12.19
N ALA A 21 11.43 -14.41 -11.90
CA ALA A 21 10.83 -13.53 -12.91
C ALA A 21 11.84 -12.98 -13.92
N ARG A 22 13.14 -12.97 -13.59
CA ARG A 22 14.23 -12.60 -14.50
C ARG A 22 14.57 -13.70 -15.52
N ARG A 23 14.31 -14.98 -15.21
CA ARG A 23 14.85 -16.12 -15.99
C ARG A 23 14.52 -15.99 -17.49
N GLY A 24 15.56 -16.13 -18.32
CA GLY A 24 15.45 -16.13 -19.78
C GLY A 24 15.33 -14.74 -20.42
N ARG A 25 15.78 -13.68 -19.74
CA ARG A 25 15.76 -12.30 -20.26
C ARG A 25 17.03 -11.54 -19.93
N ASP A 26 17.49 -10.75 -20.90
CA ASP A 26 18.55 -9.76 -20.70
C ASP A 26 17.98 -8.54 -19.96
N MET A 27 18.58 -8.19 -18.82
CA MET A 27 18.14 -7.07 -17.98
C MET A 27 18.82 -5.78 -18.43
N ASP A 28 18.50 -5.29 -19.62
CA ASP A 28 18.82 -3.93 -20.01
C ASP A 28 17.95 -2.91 -19.24
N LEU A 29 18.24 -1.61 -19.40
CA LEU A 29 17.55 -0.55 -18.65
C LEU A 29 16.04 -0.52 -18.92
N GLU A 30 15.62 -0.81 -20.16
CA GLU A 30 14.20 -0.83 -20.54
C GLU A 30 13.48 -2.03 -19.90
N GLN A 31 14.09 -3.21 -19.98
CA GLN A 31 13.55 -4.43 -19.42
C GLN A 31 13.52 -4.38 -17.89
N TRP A 32 14.50 -3.74 -17.26
CA TRP A 32 14.58 -3.53 -15.82
C TRP A 32 13.56 -2.50 -15.32
N SER A 33 13.48 -1.33 -15.98
CA SER A 33 12.64 -0.21 -15.51
C SER A 33 11.17 -0.35 -15.90
N VAL A 34 10.88 -0.79 -17.12
CA VAL A 34 9.50 -0.82 -17.67
C VAL A 34 9.10 -2.20 -18.21
N GLY A 35 9.89 -3.24 -17.96
CA GLY A 35 9.49 -4.62 -18.22
C GLY A 35 9.38 -4.98 -19.71
N GLY A 36 9.97 -4.17 -20.58
CA GLY A 36 9.81 -4.23 -22.03
C GLY A 36 8.44 -3.75 -22.53
N ARG A 37 7.71 -2.96 -21.70
CA ARG A 37 6.40 -2.38 -22.02
C ARG A 37 5.36 -3.40 -22.49
N GLY A 38 5.46 -4.62 -21.96
CA GLY A 38 4.70 -5.79 -22.40
C GLY A 38 3.63 -6.26 -21.41
N PHE A 39 3.39 -5.52 -20.32
CA PHE A 39 2.47 -5.99 -19.28
C PHE A 39 1.02 -5.86 -19.75
N GLY A 40 0.27 -6.97 -19.66
CA GLY A 40 -1.17 -7.00 -19.90
C GLY A 40 -1.96 -6.44 -18.70
N SER A 41 -3.28 -6.33 -18.86
CA SER A 41 -4.13 -5.66 -17.86
C SER A 41 -3.99 -6.21 -16.45
N VAL A 42 -3.96 -7.54 -16.29
CA VAL A 42 -3.84 -8.21 -14.98
C VAL A 42 -2.52 -7.87 -14.31
N PHE A 43 -1.40 -7.89 -15.03
CA PHE A 43 -0.09 -7.68 -14.43
C PHE A 43 0.16 -6.20 -14.09
N VAL A 44 -0.34 -5.28 -14.92
CA VAL A 44 -0.38 -3.85 -14.58
C VAL A 44 -1.31 -3.59 -13.40
N PHE A 45 -2.45 -4.28 -13.32
CA PHE A 45 -3.36 -4.19 -12.19
C PHE A 45 -2.67 -4.60 -10.89
N LEU A 46 -2.02 -5.76 -10.87
CA LEU A 46 -1.29 -6.26 -9.70
C LEU A 46 -0.11 -5.36 -9.34
N LEU A 47 0.61 -4.81 -10.33
CA LEU A 47 1.68 -3.85 -10.06
C LEU A 47 1.14 -2.55 -9.45
N MET A 48 0.10 -1.97 -10.05
CA MET A 48 -0.50 -0.72 -9.55
C MET A 48 -1.18 -0.91 -8.19
N ALA A 49 -1.92 -2.00 -8.00
CA ALA A 49 -2.48 -2.35 -6.69
C ALA A 49 -1.34 -2.58 -5.68
N GLY A 50 -0.29 -3.27 -6.09
CA GLY A 50 0.98 -3.42 -5.39
C GLY A 50 1.55 -2.12 -4.84
N GLU A 51 1.61 -1.09 -5.68
CA GLU A 51 2.18 0.22 -5.36
C GLU A 51 1.23 1.09 -4.53
N ILE A 52 -0.09 0.98 -4.75
CA ILE A 52 -1.10 1.77 -4.06
C ILE A 52 -1.36 1.23 -2.65
N TYR A 53 -1.52 -0.08 -2.53
CA TYR A 53 -1.92 -0.75 -1.29
C TYR A 53 -0.70 -1.34 -0.60
N THR A 54 -0.10 -0.56 0.28
CA THR A 54 1.20 -0.87 0.89
C THR A 54 1.07 -1.29 2.34
N THR A 55 2.19 -1.54 3.02
CA THR A 55 2.22 -1.76 4.48
C THR A 55 1.48 -0.65 5.23
N PHE A 56 1.55 0.60 4.75
CA PHE A 56 0.78 1.71 5.30
C PHE A 56 -0.74 1.52 5.19
N THR A 57 -1.23 1.01 4.07
CA THR A 57 -2.66 0.71 3.88
C THR A 57 -3.16 -0.25 4.94
N PHE A 58 -2.33 -1.22 5.32
CA PHE A 58 -2.67 -2.25 6.29
C PHE A 58 -2.55 -1.74 7.74
N LEU A 59 -1.36 -1.29 8.15
CA LEU A 59 -1.08 -0.82 9.52
C LEU A 59 -1.62 0.60 9.76
N GLY A 60 -1.29 1.53 8.86
CA GLY A 60 -1.74 2.90 8.94
C GLY A 60 -3.25 3.04 8.73
N GLY A 61 -3.85 2.30 7.79
CA GLY A 61 -5.31 2.33 7.59
C GLY A 61 -6.10 1.88 8.82
N SER A 62 -5.70 0.76 9.42
CA SER A 62 -6.33 0.26 10.66
C SER A 62 -6.03 1.15 11.85
N GLY A 63 -4.79 1.63 11.98
CA GLY A 63 -4.38 2.56 13.03
C GLY A 63 -5.08 3.91 12.95
N TRP A 64 -5.36 4.39 11.75
CA TRP A 64 -6.10 5.62 11.51
C TRP A 64 -7.57 5.45 11.90
N ALA A 65 -8.20 4.33 11.56
CA ALA A 65 -9.55 4.00 12.04
C ALA A 65 -9.59 3.85 13.57
N TYR A 66 -8.59 3.19 14.16
CA TYR A 66 -8.45 3.00 15.61
C TYR A 66 -8.26 4.33 16.36
N GLY A 67 -7.43 5.23 15.82
CA GLY A 67 -6.99 6.43 16.52
C GLY A 67 -7.83 7.67 16.24
N LYS A 68 -8.39 7.79 15.02
CA LYS A 68 -9.09 9.02 14.57
C LYS A 68 -10.58 8.81 14.36
N GLY A 69 -11.03 7.59 14.09
CA GLY A 69 -12.45 7.28 13.91
C GLY A 69 -13.02 7.77 12.58
N GLY A 70 -14.14 8.48 12.60
CA GLY A 70 -14.86 8.97 11.42
C GLY A 70 -14.00 9.66 10.34
N PRO A 71 -13.06 10.56 10.70
CA PRO A 71 -12.10 11.16 9.78
C PRO A 71 -11.33 10.19 8.90
N ALA A 72 -11.15 8.93 9.30
CA ALA A 72 -10.44 7.93 8.50
C ALA A 72 -11.09 7.64 7.15
N PHE A 73 -12.40 7.92 7.02
CA PHE A 73 -13.14 7.74 5.78
C PHE A 73 -12.58 8.53 4.59
N TYR A 74 -11.80 9.59 4.83
CA TYR A 74 -11.20 10.41 3.77
C TYR A 74 -10.33 9.57 2.81
N ILE A 75 -9.73 8.49 3.31
CA ILE A 75 -8.87 7.58 2.53
C ILE A 75 -9.66 6.90 1.41
N LEU A 76 -10.88 6.46 1.70
CA LEU A 76 -11.75 5.84 0.71
C LEU A 76 -12.28 6.87 -0.30
N CYS A 77 -12.56 8.10 0.16
CA CYS A 77 -13.07 9.16 -0.70
C CYS A 77 -12.03 9.61 -1.75
N TYR A 78 -10.79 9.93 -1.33
CA TYR A 78 -9.80 10.42 -2.28
C TYR A 78 -9.40 9.32 -3.28
N GLY A 79 -9.31 8.06 -2.85
CA GLY A 79 -8.96 6.94 -3.72
C GLY A 79 -10.00 6.73 -4.84
N SER A 80 -11.29 6.86 -4.49
CA SER A 80 -12.38 6.77 -5.46
C SER A 80 -12.29 7.85 -6.54
N ILE A 81 -12.01 9.10 -6.13
CA ILE A 81 -11.83 10.22 -7.07
C ILE A 81 -10.57 10.00 -7.91
N ALA A 82 -9.47 9.53 -7.31
CA ALA A 82 -8.25 9.21 -8.03
C ALA A 82 -8.52 8.17 -9.13
N PHE A 83 -9.24 7.08 -8.85
CA PHE A 83 -9.55 6.09 -9.88
C PHE A 83 -10.38 6.65 -11.04
N VAL A 84 -11.35 7.53 -10.76
CA VAL A 84 -12.10 8.24 -11.82
C VAL A 84 -11.16 9.10 -12.67
N MET A 85 -10.24 9.85 -12.06
CA MET A 85 -9.26 10.65 -12.79
C MET A 85 -8.31 9.78 -13.63
N SER A 86 -7.91 8.63 -13.09
CA SER A 86 -6.98 7.70 -13.74
C SER A 86 -7.49 7.18 -15.08
N TYR A 87 -8.82 7.02 -15.22
CA TYR A 87 -9.48 6.56 -16.44
C TYR A 87 -9.20 7.48 -17.64
N TRP A 88 -8.99 8.77 -17.40
CA TRP A 88 -8.74 9.79 -18.43
C TRP A 88 -7.26 10.20 -18.49
N LEU A 89 -6.60 10.32 -17.34
CA LEU A 89 -5.24 10.83 -17.21
C LEU A 89 -4.20 9.81 -17.69
N LEU A 90 -4.26 8.56 -17.20
CA LEU A 90 -3.21 7.57 -17.44
C LEU A 90 -3.07 7.13 -18.90
N PRO A 91 -4.17 6.92 -19.68
CA PRO A 91 -4.07 6.67 -21.12
C PRO A 91 -3.32 7.78 -21.86
N THR A 92 -3.52 9.03 -21.46
CA THR A 92 -2.90 10.20 -22.10
C THR A 92 -1.41 10.28 -21.80
N LEU A 93 -1.02 10.06 -20.53
CA LEU A 93 0.39 9.97 -20.13
C LEU A 93 1.09 8.81 -20.85
N TRP A 94 0.44 7.63 -20.89
CA TRP A 94 0.98 6.45 -21.55
C TRP A 94 1.21 6.67 -23.06
N ARG A 95 0.23 7.24 -23.78
CA ARG A 95 0.37 7.51 -25.23
C ARG A 95 1.53 8.46 -25.53
N TYR A 96 1.77 9.43 -24.66
CA TYR A 96 2.91 10.33 -24.81
C TYR A 96 4.22 9.62 -24.49
N GLY A 97 4.28 8.92 -23.35
CA GLY A 97 5.46 8.18 -22.90
C GLY A 97 5.92 7.11 -23.89
N LYS A 98 4.98 6.34 -24.46
CA LYS A 98 5.30 5.29 -25.43
C LYS A 98 5.81 5.85 -26.76
N ARG A 99 5.25 6.96 -27.26
CA ARG A 99 5.72 7.60 -28.51
C ARG A 99 7.13 8.17 -28.40
N LYS A 100 7.53 8.59 -27.20
CA LYS A 100 8.84 9.22 -26.93
C LYS A 100 9.82 8.28 -26.20
N ASN A 101 9.46 7.00 -26.03
CA ASN A 101 10.25 5.99 -25.32
C ASN A 101 10.72 6.41 -23.91
N LEU A 102 9.86 7.12 -23.19
CA LEU A 102 10.17 7.64 -21.85
C LEU A 102 10.25 6.53 -20.80
N LEU A 103 11.10 6.72 -19.79
CA LEU A 103 11.31 5.78 -18.68
C LEU A 103 10.89 6.37 -17.34
N SER A 104 10.95 7.69 -17.16
CA SER A 104 10.69 8.36 -15.89
C SER A 104 9.66 9.49 -15.98
N GLN A 105 9.19 9.96 -14.81
CA GLN A 105 8.40 11.18 -14.71
C GLN A 105 9.19 12.39 -15.18
N ALA A 106 10.48 12.50 -14.83
CA ALA A 106 11.32 13.61 -15.26
C ALA A 106 11.44 13.68 -16.79
N ASP A 107 11.57 12.53 -17.47
CA ASP A 107 11.61 12.46 -18.93
C ASP A 107 10.35 13.03 -19.57
N PHE A 108 9.19 12.83 -18.94
CA PHE A 108 7.92 13.39 -19.40
C PHE A 108 7.96 14.91 -19.40
N PHE A 109 8.40 15.52 -18.31
CA PHE A 109 8.48 16.98 -18.22
C PHE A 109 9.56 17.55 -19.14
N THR A 110 10.72 16.90 -19.24
CA THR A 110 11.77 17.29 -20.19
C THR A 110 11.26 17.27 -21.62
N ALA A 111 10.64 16.17 -22.06
CA ALA A 111 10.17 16.02 -23.44
C ALA A 111 8.94 16.88 -23.76
N LYS A 112 8.04 17.07 -22.79
CA LYS A 112 6.78 17.80 -22.99
C LYS A 112 6.98 19.31 -23.05
N PHE A 113 7.93 19.84 -22.27
CA PHE A 113 8.21 21.27 -22.17
C PHE A 113 9.53 21.68 -22.83
N ASP A 114 10.24 20.73 -23.46
CA ASP A 114 11.55 20.95 -24.10
C ASP A 114 12.56 21.64 -23.18
N SER A 115 12.55 21.25 -21.89
CA SER A 115 13.32 21.91 -20.84
C SER A 115 14.05 20.90 -19.95
N PRO A 116 15.37 20.72 -20.13
CA PRO A 116 16.19 19.89 -19.26
C PRO A 116 16.20 20.38 -17.81
N GLY A 117 16.16 21.70 -17.60
CA GLY A 117 16.11 22.30 -16.27
C GLY A 117 14.84 21.91 -15.50
N LEU A 118 13.69 21.87 -16.18
CA LEU A 118 12.45 21.39 -15.57
C LEU A 118 12.54 19.89 -15.23
N GLY A 119 13.15 19.08 -16.09
CA GLY A 119 13.43 17.68 -15.81
C GLY A 119 14.25 17.47 -14.54
N VAL A 120 15.33 18.23 -14.38
CA VAL A 120 16.19 18.19 -13.18
C VAL A 120 15.39 18.58 -11.93
N LEU A 121 14.61 19.67 -12.00
CA LEU A 121 13.77 20.10 -10.88
C LEU A 121 12.77 19.01 -10.47
N VAL A 122 12.06 18.41 -11.42
CA VAL A 122 11.11 17.33 -11.17
C VAL A 122 11.81 16.10 -10.58
N SER A 123 13.00 15.76 -11.07
CA SER A 123 13.79 14.66 -10.53
C SER A 123 14.20 14.91 -9.08
N LEU A 124 14.69 16.11 -8.74
CA LEU A 124 15.09 16.46 -7.37
C LEU A 124 13.89 16.43 -6.42
N VAL A 125 12.78 17.07 -6.80
CA VAL A 125 11.54 17.05 -6.02
C VAL A 125 11.03 15.62 -5.84
N GLY A 126 11.06 14.81 -6.90
CA GLY A 126 10.64 13.41 -6.86
C GLY A 126 11.50 12.56 -5.92
N VAL A 127 12.82 12.69 -5.97
CA VAL A 127 13.75 11.98 -5.06
C VAL A 127 13.48 12.38 -3.61
N VAL A 128 13.40 13.69 -3.33
CA VAL A 128 13.14 14.19 -1.97
C VAL A 128 11.78 13.71 -1.45
N ALA A 129 10.75 13.66 -2.30
CA ALA A 129 9.42 13.16 -1.93
C ALA A 129 9.41 11.65 -1.66
N LEU A 130 10.22 10.87 -2.38
CA LEU A 130 10.31 9.42 -2.17
C LEU A 130 11.02 9.04 -0.86
N VAL A 131 11.90 9.89 -0.32
CA VAL A 131 12.60 9.62 0.95
C VAL A 131 11.61 9.38 2.12
N PRO A 132 10.71 10.31 2.48
CA PRO A 132 9.76 10.07 3.57
C PRO A 132 8.80 8.93 3.27
N TYR A 133 8.45 8.72 1.99
CA TYR A 133 7.63 7.59 1.57
C TYR A 133 8.33 6.25 1.85
N LEU A 134 9.60 6.10 1.47
CA LEU A 134 10.40 4.90 1.76
C LEU A 134 10.60 4.71 3.27
N VAL A 135 10.84 5.79 4.02
CA VAL A 135 10.93 5.71 5.49
C VAL A 135 9.65 5.12 6.06
N LEU A 136 8.47 5.54 5.61
CA LEU A 136 7.19 5.01 6.09
C LEU A 136 7.06 3.50 5.85
N GLN A 137 7.45 3.02 4.66
CA GLN A 137 7.42 1.58 4.35
C GLN A 137 8.40 0.78 5.21
N LEU A 138 9.63 1.28 5.37
CA LEU A 138 10.64 0.64 6.20
C LEU A 138 10.26 0.63 7.68
N LYS A 139 9.59 1.67 8.17
CA LYS A 139 9.03 1.69 9.53
C LYS A 139 7.97 0.59 9.70
N GLY A 140 7.07 0.44 8.74
CA GLY A 140 6.05 -0.62 8.75
C GLY A 140 6.66 -2.02 8.79
N LEU A 141 7.67 -2.27 7.95
CA LEU A 141 8.47 -3.50 7.99
C LEU A 141 9.08 -3.72 9.39
N GLY A 142 9.74 -2.70 9.94
CA GLY A 142 10.37 -2.77 11.25
C GLY A 142 9.39 -3.15 12.35
N ILE A 143 8.21 -2.51 12.36
CA ILE A 143 7.10 -2.80 13.27
C ILE A 143 6.67 -4.26 13.17
N ILE A 144 6.40 -4.75 11.95
CA ILE A 144 5.88 -6.11 11.76
C ILE A 144 6.89 -7.14 12.26
N VAL A 145 8.15 -7.01 11.86
CA VAL A 145 9.19 -7.98 12.26
C VAL A 145 9.43 -7.91 13.77
N SER A 146 9.46 -6.71 14.38
CA SER A 146 9.64 -6.60 15.84
C SER A 146 8.47 -7.21 16.61
N GLU A 147 7.23 -6.96 16.19
CA GLU A 147 6.02 -7.46 16.86
C GLU A 147 5.86 -8.97 16.69
N THR A 148 6.01 -9.48 15.46
CA THR A 148 5.95 -10.93 15.18
C THR A 148 7.10 -11.71 15.83
N SER A 149 8.23 -11.04 16.10
CA SER A 149 9.35 -11.63 16.85
C SER A 149 9.14 -11.68 18.36
N GLY A 150 8.12 -11.01 18.89
CA GLY A 150 7.97 -10.79 20.33
C GLY A 150 9.14 -9.97 20.91
N GLY A 151 9.68 -9.02 20.14
CA GLY A 151 10.82 -8.17 20.53
C GLY A 151 12.20 -8.82 20.45
N ARG A 152 12.30 -10.07 19.95
CA ARG A 152 13.59 -10.76 19.81
C ARG A 152 14.49 -10.17 18.72
N ILE A 153 13.89 -9.64 17.65
CA ILE A 153 14.63 -8.96 16.59
C ILE A 153 14.50 -7.45 16.81
N PRO A 154 15.61 -6.74 17.04
CA PRO A 154 15.57 -5.30 17.22
C PRO A 154 15.03 -4.61 15.97
N TYR A 155 14.19 -3.59 16.19
CA TYR A 155 13.57 -2.78 15.14
C TYR A 155 14.58 -2.28 14.08
N ALA A 156 15.74 -1.78 14.50
CA ALA A 156 16.78 -1.29 13.60
C ALA A 156 17.37 -2.41 12.71
N VAL A 157 17.57 -3.60 13.27
CA VAL A 157 18.10 -4.76 12.54
C VAL A 157 17.09 -5.20 11.47
N SER A 158 15.80 -5.23 11.81
CA SER A 158 14.72 -5.55 10.86
C SER A 158 14.74 -4.63 9.64
N ILE A 159 14.90 -3.33 9.86
CA ILE A 159 14.97 -2.32 8.79
C ILE A 159 16.19 -2.55 7.91
N ILE A 160 17.38 -2.72 8.50
CA ILE A 160 18.62 -2.89 7.73
C ILE A 160 18.54 -4.14 6.87
N VAL A 161 18.17 -5.28 7.46
CA VAL A 161 18.09 -6.56 6.74
C VAL A 161 17.05 -6.49 5.63
N GLY A 162 15.84 -5.98 5.93
CA GLY A 162 14.79 -5.86 4.91
C GLY A 162 15.17 -4.89 3.79
N THR A 163 15.85 -3.79 4.10
CA THR A 163 16.37 -2.85 3.08
C THR A 163 17.39 -3.52 2.17
N VAL A 164 18.33 -4.28 2.73
CA VAL A 164 19.35 -5.00 1.95
C VAL A 164 18.70 -6.06 1.06
N VAL A 165 17.76 -6.85 1.60
CA VAL A 165 17.03 -7.87 0.84
C VAL A 165 16.22 -7.23 -0.29
N LEU A 166 15.46 -6.17 0.01
CA LEU A 166 14.67 -5.40 -0.96
C LEU A 166 15.54 -4.85 -2.08
N ALA A 167 16.62 -4.15 -1.73
CA ALA A 167 17.55 -3.58 -2.68
C ALA A 167 18.19 -4.66 -3.57
N ALA A 168 18.61 -5.78 -2.98
CA ALA A 168 19.21 -6.89 -3.71
C ALA A 168 18.24 -7.51 -4.72
N TYR A 169 17.04 -7.90 -4.29
CA TYR A 169 16.11 -8.57 -5.22
C TYR A 169 15.60 -7.62 -6.29
N VAL A 170 15.27 -6.36 -5.96
CA VAL A 170 14.79 -5.36 -6.94
C VAL A 170 15.86 -5.06 -7.98
N THR A 171 17.12 -4.91 -7.56
CA THR A 171 18.26 -4.71 -8.48
C THR A 171 18.39 -5.88 -9.44
N ILE A 172 18.19 -7.11 -8.96
CA ILE A 172 18.30 -8.32 -9.79
C ILE A 172 17.10 -8.48 -10.73
N SER A 173 15.88 -8.28 -10.26
CA SER A 173 14.66 -8.68 -10.96
C SER A 173 13.94 -7.56 -11.74
N GLY A 174 14.25 -6.30 -11.42
CA GLY A 174 13.55 -5.13 -11.94
C GLY A 174 12.04 -5.15 -11.67
N VAL A 175 11.30 -4.38 -12.47
CA VAL A 175 9.84 -4.18 -12.31
C VAL A 175 9.02 -5.47 -12.46
N ARG A 176 9.54 -6.47 -13.18
CA ARG A 176 8.89 -7.79 -13.29
C ARG A 176 8.89 -8.53 -11.97
N GLY A 177 10.00 -8.51 -11.25
CA GLY A 177 10.05 -9.12 -9.93
C GLY A 177 9.12 -8.38 -8.97
N SER A 178 9.14 -7.05 -8.99
CA SER A 178 8.23 -6.22 -8.18
C SER A 178 6.76 -6.54 -8.43
N ALA A 179 6.37 -6.80 -9.67
CA ALA A 179 5.00 -7.18 -10.00
C ALA A 179 4.62 -8.60 -9.55
N TRP A 180 5.55 -9.56 -9.53
CA TRP A 180 5.30 -10.89 -8.97
C TRP A 180 5.24 -10.88 -7.43
N THR A 181 6.08 -10.08 -6.78
CA THR A 181 6.00 -9.89 -5.32
C THR A 181 4.70 -9.18 -4.96
N ALA A 182 4.28 -8.17 -5.73
CA ALA A 182 2.99 -7.52 -5.59
C ALA A 182 1.83 -8.51 -5.76
N ALA A 183 1.89 -9.41 -6.73
CA ALA A 183 0.87 -10.44 -6.92
C ALA A 183 0.73 -11.37 -5.71
N LEU A 184 1.85 -11.87 -5.17
CA LEU A 184 1.84 -12.70 -3.97
C LEU A 184 1.26 -11.94 -2.78
N LYS A 185 1.74 -10.71 -2.56
CA LYS A 185 1.28 -9.82 -1.51
C LYS A 185 -0.22 -9.57 -1.60
N ASP A 186 -0.72 -9.16 -2.77
CA ASP A 186 -2.12 -8.78 -2.97
C ASP A 186 -3.07 -9.95 -2.68
N VAL A 187 -2.71 -11.17 -3.07
CA VAL A 187 -3.49 -12.37 -2.75
C VAL A 187 -3.50 -12.61 -1.23
N LEU A 188 -2.35 -12.51 -0.56
CA LEU A 188 -2.27 -12.70 0.89
C LEU A 188 -3.05 -11.62 1.65
N ILE A 189 -2.88 -10.35 1.27
CA ILE A 189 -3.59 -9.22 1.88
C ILE A 189 -5.10 -9.38 1.69
N LEU A 190 -5.57 -9.70 0.49
CA LEU A 190 -6.99 -9.89 0.21
C LEU A 190 -7.60 -10.94 1.15
N VAL A 191 -6.98 -12.11 1.25
CA VAL A 191 -7.49 -13.20 2.11
C VAL A 191 -7.46 -12.80 3.59
N VAL A 192 -6.33 -12.29 4.06
CA VAL A 192 -6.12 -11.94 5.47
C VAL A 192 -7.03 -10.81 5.92
N VAL A 193 -7.08 -9.72 5.16
CA VAL A 193 -7.84 -8.52 5.51
C VAL A 193 -9.33 -8.79 5.48
N VAL A 194 -9.84 -9.46 4.43
CA VAL A 194 -11.26 -9.78 4.34
C VAL A 194 -11.66 -10.71 5.48
N PHE A 195 -10.84 -11.73 5.77
CA PHE A 195 -11.09 -12.61 6.91
C PHE A 195 -11.12 -11.84 8.24
N LEU A 196 -10.07 -11.07 8.56
CA LEU A 196 -9.99 -10.31 9.81
C LEU A 196 -11.08 -9.25 9.93
N GLY A 197 -11.35 -8.51 8.86
CA GLY A 197 -12.35 -7.46 8.83
C GLY A 197 -13.79 -7.97 9.00
N ILE A 198 -14.06 -9.25 8.67
CA ILE A 198 -15.36 -9.89 8.93
C ILE A 198 -15.34 -10.58 10.30
N TYR A 199 -14.30 -11.36 10.60
CA TYR A 199 -14.22 -12.17 11.79
C TYR A 199 -14.19 -11.33 13.07
N LEU A 200 -13.37 -10.27 13.13
CA LEU A 200 -13.18 -9.50 14.36
C LEU A 200 -14.46 -8.80 14.83
N PRO A 201 -15.24 -8.10 13.98
CA PRO A 201 -16.52 -7.53 14.38
C PRO A 201 -17.54 -8.57 14.83
N VAL A 202 -17.60 -9.72 14.13
CA VAL A 202 -18.54 -10.81 14.46
C VAL A 202 -18.15 -11.50 15.77
N HIS A 203 -16.88 -11.81 15.96
CA HIS A 203 -16.36 -12.53 17.13
C HIS A 203 -16.47 -11.72 18.41
N TYR A 204 -16.12 -10.43 18.38
CA TYR A 204 -16.10 -9.60 19.58
C TYR A 204 -17.42 -8.88 19.89
N PHE A 205 -18.23 -8.59 18.87
CA PHE A 205 -19.43 -7.76 19.01
C PHE A 205 -20.72 -8.41 18.49
N GLY A 206 -20.64 -9.61 17.90
CA GLY A 206 -21.80 -10.27 17.29
C GLY A 206 -22.22 -9.68 15.94
N GLY A 207 -21.48 -8.72 15.39
CA GLY A 207 -21.74 -8.12 14.08
C GLY A 207 -21.28 -6.67 13.96
N PHE A 208 -21.31 -6.13 12.73
CA PHE A 208 -20.85 -4.77 12.43
C PHE A 208 -21.69 -3.69 13.11
N GLY A 209 -23.02 -3.81 13.09
CA GLY A 209 -23.92 -2.83 13.73
C GLY A 209 -23.68 -2.75 15.23
N SER A 210 -23.65 -3.90 15.91
CA SER A 210 -23.34 -4.01 17.33
C SER A 210 -21.95 -3.43 17.68
N MET A 211 -20.95 -3.65 16.83
CA MET A 211 -19.62 -3.04 16.99
C MET A 211 -19.70 -1.51 16.98
N PHE A 212 -20.35 -0.91 15.98
CA PHE A 212 -20.46 0.55 15.90
C PHE A 212 -21.32 1.13 17.04
N HIS A 213 -22.39 0.46 17.46
CA HIS A 213 -23.16 0.87 18.64
C HIS A 213 -22.33 0.81 19.93
N ALA A 214 -21.52 -0.24 20.12
CA ALA A 214 -20.63 -0.35 21.27
C ALA A 214 -19.56 0.76 21.26
N ILE A 215 -18.99 1.07 20.09
CA ILE A 215 -18.01 2.15 19.94
C ILE A 215 -18.65 3.51 20.23
N ASP A 216 -19.84 3.78 19.71
CA ASP A 216 -20.54 5.06 19.94
C ASP A 216 -20.95 5.22 21.42
N ALA A 217 -21.41 4.13 22.06
CA ALA A 217 -21.71 4.14 23.50
C ALA A 217 -20.46 4.41 24.36
N ALA A 218 -19.31 3.84 24.00
CA ALA A 218 -18.05 4.01 24.73
C ALA A 218 -17.35 5.35 24.42
N LYS A 219 -17.50 5.86 23.20
CA LYS A 219 -16.86 7.09 22.69
C LYS A 219 -17.82 7.88 21.79
N PRO A 220 -18.80 8.59 22.37
CA PRO A 220 -19.78 9.36 21.60
C PRO A 220 -19.11 10.34 20.64
N GLY A 221 -19.54 10.34 19.37
CA GLY A 221 -18.99 11.22 18.34
C GLY A 221 -17.63 10.80 17.77
N PHE A 222 -17.05 9.68 18.20
CA PHE A 222 -15.81 9.15 17.61
C PHE A 222 -15.98 8.72 16.15
N LEU A 223 -17.19 8.28 15.78
CA LEU A 223 -17.53 7.84 14.43
C LEU A 223 -17.95 8.99 13.50
N THR A 224 -18.00 10.23 13.99
CA THR A 224 -18.38 11.42 13.22
C THR A 224 -17.19 12.32 12.94
N LEU A 225 -17.35 13.28 12.03
CA LEU A 225 -16.34 14.33 11.83
C LEU A 225 -16.44 15.36 12.95
N PRO A 226 -15.36 15.63 13.70
CA PRO A 226 -15.37 16.62 14.76
C PRO A 226 -15.59 18.04 14.20
N SER A 227 -16.09 18.96 15.01
CA SER A 227 -16.30 20.36 14.56
C SER A 227 -15.00 21.16 14.40
N LYS A 228 -13.92 20.76 15.08
CA LYS A 228 -12.59 21.41 15.05
C LYS A 228 -11.49 20.39 14.72
N GLY A 229 -10.40 20.86 14.10
CA GLY A 229 -9.27 20.02 13.69
C GLY A 229 -9.60 19.24 12.42
N MET A 230 -9.93 17.95 12.54
CA MET A 230 -10.34 17.10 11.41
C MET A 230 -11.80 17.34 11.02
N SER A 231 -12.15 18.62 10.82
CA SER A 231 -13.51 19.05 10.52
C SER A 231 -13.96 18.68 9.11
N PRO A 232 -15.25 18.86 8.76
CA PRO A 232 -15.71 18.70 7.38
C PRO A 232 -14.89 19.52 6.37
N THR A 233 -14.44 20.72 6.74
CA THR A 233 -13.57 21.54 5.88
C THR A 233 -12.21 20.89 5.67
N TRP A 234 -11.59 20.36 6.72
CA TRP A 234 -10.35 19.58 6.62
C TRP A 234 -10.54 18.33 5.78
N PHE A 235 -11.67 17.65 5.95
CA PHE A 235 -11.99 16.44 5.22
C PHE A 235 -12.07 16.71 3.72
N VAL A 236 -12.87 17.70 3.30
CA VAL A 236 -13.03 18.04 1.88
C VAL A 236 -11.72 18.53 1.27
N SER A 237 -11.00 19.43 1.95
CA SER A 237 -9.73 19.95 1.44
C SER A 237 -8.66 18.86 1.32
N THR A 238 -8.57 17.96 2.31
CA THR A 238 -7.63 16.85 2.29
C THR A 238 -7.99 15.82 1.23
N VAL A 239 -9.29 15.50 1.04
CA VAL A 239 -9.75 14.60 -0.03
C VAL A 239 -9.36 15.15 -1.40
N LEU A 240 -9.61 16.43 -1.66
CA LEU A 240 -9.25 17.05 -2.93
C LEU A 240 -7.73 17.08 -3.14
N LEU A 241 -6.97 17.52 -2.13
CA LEU A 241 -5.52 17.55 -2.19
C LEU A 241 -4.93 16.16 -2.45
N SER A 242 -5.36 15.14 -1.71
CA SER A 242 -4.89 13.77 -1.89
C SER A 242 -5.31 13.18 -3.24
N ALA A 243 -6.51 13.48 -3.73
CA ALA A 243 -6.97 13.02 -5.03
C ALA A 243 -6.08 13.59 -6.15
N PHE A 244 -5.85 14.91 -6.18
CA PHE A 244 -5.01 15.54 -7.19
C PHE A 244 -3.55 15.10 -7.10
N GLY A 245 -3.04 14.91 -5.88
CA GLY A 245 -1.68 14.44 -5.64
C GLY A 245 -1.44 12.96 -5.97
N PHE A 246 -2.49 12.15 -6.11
CA PHE A 246 -2.37 10.68 -6.16
C PHE A 246 -1.49 10.16 -7.30
N TYR A 247 -1.62 10.71 -8.52
CA TYR A 247 -0.82 10.30 -9.69
C TYR A 247 0.37 11.24 -9.97
N MET A 248 0.69 12.15 -9.04
CA MET A 248 1.83 13.06 -9.18
C MET A 248 3.14 12.40 -8.71
N TRP A 249 3.08 11.21 -8.13
CA TRP A 249 4.25 10.51 -7.60
C TRP A 249 5.13 9.92 -8.72
N PRO A 250 6.47 9.94 -8.55
CA PRO A 250 7.38 9.43 -9.58
C PRO A 250 7.20 7.95 -9.90
N HIS A 251 6.90 7.12 -8.89
CA HIS A 251 6.74 5.67 -9.09
C HIS A 251 5.51 5.34 -9.94
N SER A 252 4.44 6.14 -9.86
CA SER A 252 3.22 5.94 -10.65
C SER A 252 3.48 6.03 -12.16
N PHE A 253 4.41 6.89 -12.60
CA PHE A 253 4.81 6.98 -14.01
C PHE A 253 5.54 5.71 -14.47
N GLY A 254 6.36 5.11 -13.61
CA GLY A 254 7.05 3.85 -13.89
C GLY A 254 6.07 2.72 -14.18
N ALA A 255 5.08 2.51 -13.31
CA ALA A 255 4.03 1.51 -13.52
C ALA A 255 3.23 1.76 -14.80
N VAL A 256 2.89 3.01 -15.10
CA VAL A 256 2.18 3.38 -16.34
C VAL A 256 2.99 2.95 -17.57
N TYR A 257 4.29 3.23 -17.61
CA TYR A 257 5.09 2.90 -18.79
C TYR A 257 5.32 1.40 -19.01
N THR A 258 4.99 0.54 -18.05
CA THR A 258 5.08 -0.93 -18.23
C THR A 258 3.98 -1.53 -19.11
N ALA A 259 2.85 -0.82 -19.27
CA ALA A 259 1.67 -1.36 -19.93
C ALA A 259 1.85 -1.53 -21.45
N ARG A 260 1.28 -2.61 -21.98
CA ARG A 260 1.30 -2.91 -23.42
C ARG A 260 0.38 -2.02 -24.26
N ASP A 261 -0.76 -1.63 -23.69
CA ASP A 261 -1.84 -0.90 -24.36
C ASP A 261 -2.54 0.08 -23.39
N GLU A 262 -3.13 1.15 -23.92
CA GLU A 262 -3.84 2.15 -23.09
C GLU A 262 -5.15 1.65 -22.48
N ARG A 263 -5.76 0.60 -23.08
CA ARG A 263 -7.05 0.06 -22.60
C ARG A 263 -6.88 -0.61 -21.25
N VAL A 264 -5.66 -1.06 -20.93
CA VAL A 264 -5.27 -1.51 -19.58
C VAL A 264 -5.68 -0.50 -18.51
N PHE A 265 -5.39 0.79 -18.69
CA PHE A 265 -5.68 1.79 -17.65
C PHE A 265 -7.17 2.01 -17.47
N ARG A 266 -7.94 2.04 -18.57
CA ARG A 266 -9.40 2.18 -18.50
C ARG A 266 -10.03 0.99 -17.78
N ARG A 267 -9.56 -0.23 -18.04
CA ARG A 267 -10.01 -1.44 -17.33
C ARG A 267 -9.62 -1.39 -15.85
N ASN A 268 -8.36 -1.06 -15.55
CA ASN A 268 -7.87 -0.98 -14.18
C ASN A 268 -8.61 0.10 -13.38
N ALA A 269 -8.90 1.26 -13.97
CA ALA A 269 -9.67 2.32 -13.33
C ALA A 269 -11.10 1.89 -12.94
N VAL A 270 -11.70 0.93 -13.67
CA VAL A 270 -13.02 0.37 -13.34
C VAL A 270 -12.92 -0.73 -12.27
N VAL A 271 -11.84 -1.51 -12.26
CA VAL A 271 -11.68 -2.67 -11.35
C VAL A 271 -11.02 -2.31 -10.03
N LEU A 272 -10.05 -1.38 -10.01
CA LEU A 272 -9.33 -0.95 -8.80
C LEU A 272 -10.25 -0.43 -7.68
N PRO A 273 -11.37 0.27 -7.95
CA PRO A 273 -12.34 0.61 -6.90
C PRO A 273 -12.88 -0.61 -6.13
N LEU A 274 -13.03 -1.77 -6.78
CA LEU A 274 -13.42 -3.01 -6.09
C LEU A 274 -12.32 -3.49 -5.14
N TYR A 275 -11.06 -3.37 -5.56
CA TYR A 275 -9.92 -3.67 -4.68
C TYR A 275 -9.83 -2.68 -3.52
N GLN A 276 -10.25 -1.44 -3.71
CA GLN A 276 -10.35 -0.46 -2.62
C GLN A 276 -11.32 -0.89 -1.52
N LEU A 277 -12.29 -1.78 -1.78
CA LEU A 277 -13.15 -2.33 -0.73
C LEU A 277 -12.36 -3.11 0.32
N ILE A 278 -11.14 -3.58 0.01
CA ILE A 278 -10.25 -4.20 1.00
C ILE A 278 -9.95 -3.23 2.16
N LEU A 279 -9.79 -1.93 1.88
CA LEU A 279 -9.58 -0.91 2.91
C LEU A 279 -10.76 -0.81 3.88
N LEU A 280 -11.98 -1.07 3.44
CA LEU A 280 -13.14 -1.10 4.31
C LEU A 280 -12.99 -2.18 5.40
N PHE A 281 -12.52 -3.36 5.02
CA PHE A 281 -12.27 -4.46 5.96
C PHE A 281 -11.08 -4.16 6.89
N VAL A 282 -10.04 -3.46 6.42
CA VAL A 282 -8.97 -2.93 7.29
C VAL A 282 -9.55 -1.99 8.35
N PHE A 283 -10.47 -1.10 7.95
CA PHE A 283 -11.12 -0.17 8.88
C PHE A 283 -11.98 -0.92 9.90
N PHE A 284 -12.73 -1.94 9.49
CA PHE A 284 -13.49 -2.76 10.44
C PHE A 284 -12.60 -3.44 11.48
N ALA A 285 -11.46 -3.98 11.06
CA ALA A 285 -10.50 -4.54 11.99
C ALA A 285 -9.92 -3.48 12.95
N GLY A 286 -9.61 -2.27 12.44
CA GLY A 286 -9.17 -1.14 13.25
C GLY A 286 -10.22 -0.66 14.26
N PHE A 287 -11.49 -0.55 13.84
CA PHE A 287 -12.62 -0.21 14.71
C PHE A 287 -12.86 -1.27 15.79
N ALA A 288 -12.81 -2.56 15.44
CA ALA A 288 -12.90 -3.63 16.41
C ALA A 288 -11.79 -3.53 17.48
N ALA A 289 -10.57 -3.16 17.07
CA ALA A 289 -9.45 -2.97 17.98
C ALA A 289 -9.64 -1.83 18.99
N VAL A 290 -10.47 -0.81 18.69
CA VAL A 290 -10.69 0.37 19.55
C VAL A 290 -11.07 0.00 20.99
N LEU A 291 -11.93 -1.01 21.14
CA LEU A 291 -12.43 -1.45 22.45
C LEU A 291 -11.71 -2.70 22.96
N VAL A 292 -11.14 -3.52 22.06
CA VAL A 292 -10.49 -4.80 22.42
C VAL A 292 -9.04 -4.62 22.87
N VAL A 293 -8.33 -3.65 22.28
CA VAL A 293 -6.92 -3.34 22.58
C VAL A 293 -6.79 -1.85 22.95
N PRO A 294 -7.29 -1.43 24.12
CA PRO A 294 -7.23 -0.04 24.53
C PRO A 294 -5.79 0.39 24.86
N GLY A 295 -5.53 1.70 24.82
CA GLY A 295 -4.31 2.29 25.35
C GLY A 295 -3.24 2.66 24.32
N LEU A 296 -3.38 2.25 23.06
CA LEU A 296 -2.49 2.71 21.98
C LEU A 296 -2.70 4.20 21.71
N LYS A 297 -1.61 4.99 21.70
CA LYS A 297 -1.63 6.45 21.51
C LYS A 297 -0.64 6.88 20.42
N GLY A 298 -0.96 7.95 19.72
CA GLY A 298 -0.07 8.50 18.69
C GLY A 298 0.25 7.49 17.59
N SER A 299 1.53 7.27 17.31
CA SER A 299 2.02 6.31 16.32
C SER A 299 1.73 4.85 16.68
N ASP A 300 1.46 4.54 17.95
CA ASP A 300 1.19 3.16 18.37
C ASP A 300 -0.15 2.64 17.84
N GLY A 301 -1.00 3.53 17.31
CA GLY A 301 -2.24 3.14 16.62
C GLY A 301 -1.98 2.18 15.46
N ASP A 302 -0.86 2.31 14.76
CA ASP A 302 -0.48 1.43 13.65
C ASP A 302 -0.28 -0.04 14.09
N LEU A 303 -0.11 -0.28 15.40
CA LEU A 303 -0.03 -1.62 15.98
C LEU A 303 -1.40 -2.28 16.20
N SER A 304 -2.50 -1.52 16.10
CA SER A 304 -3.85 -1.97 16.46
C SER A 304 -4.22 -3.31 15.83
N LEU A 305 -3.98 -3.46 14.52
CA LEU A 305 -4.29 -4.67 13.76
C LEU A 305 -3.42 -5.86 14.16
N LEU A 306 -2.12 -5.66 14.33
CA LEU A 306 -1.21 -6.72 14.78
C LEU A 306 -1.54 -7.16 16.21
N ARG A 307 -1.84 -6.22 17.10
CA ARG A 307 -2.14 -6.49 18.51
C ARG A 307 -3.48 -7.20 18.69
N ILE A 308 -4.54 -6.78 17.99
CA ILE A 308 -5.82 -7.51 18.06
C ILE A 308 -5.66 -8.92 17.47
N THR A 309 -4.93 -9.06 16.36
CA THR A 309 -4.64 -10.38 15.77
C THR A 309 -3.88 -11.27 16.75
N ALA A 310 -2.80 -10.77 17.37
CA ALA A 310 -2.01 -11.52 18.34
C ALA A 310 -2.78 -11.88 19.62
N LYS A 311 -3.77 -11.08 19.99
CA LYS A 311 -4.69 -11.38 21.10
C LYS A 311 -5.72 -12.45 20.74
N THR A 312 -6.08 -12.57 19.46
CA THR A 312 -7.20 -13.40 18.99
C THR A 312 -6.76 -14.75 18.45
N PHE A 313 -5.60 -14.81 17.81
CA PHE A 313 -5.14 -15.95 17.03
C PHE A 313 -3.78 -16.48 17.47
N ASP A 314 -3.51 -17.73 17.11
CA ASP A 314 -2.24 -18.38 17.35
C ASP A 314 -1.08 -17.70 16.60
N PRO A 315 0.17 -17.83 17.11
CA PRO A 315 1.35 -17.17 16.53
C PRO A 315 1.60 -17.47 15.05
N TRP A 316 1.21 -18.64 14.53
CA TRP A 316 1.41 -18.96 13.12
C TRP A 316 0.57 -18.04 12.21
N PHE A 317 -0.65 -17.71 12.62
CA PHE A 317 -1.56 -16.85 11.87
C PHE A 317 -1.11 -15.38 11.94
N VAL A 318 -0.62 -14.95 13.10
CA VAL A 318 0.06 -13.64 13.25
C VAL A 318 1.26 -13.54 12.29
N GLY A 319 1.97 -14.64 12.07
CA GLY A 319 3.03 -14.73 11.08
C GLY A 319 2.55 -14.58 9.63
N VAL A 320 1.38 -15.13 9.27
CA VAL A 320 0.77 -14.94 7.94
C VAL A 320 0.39 -13.48 7.73
N VAL A 321 -0.24 -12.88 8.75
CA VAL A 321 -0.60 -11.45 8.75
C VAL A 321 0.64 -10.56 8.61
N GLY A 322 1.69 -10.86 9.37
CA GLY A 322 2.96 -10.16 9.25
C GLY A 322 3.64 -10.38 7.90
N GLY A 323 3.62 -11.60 7.38
CA GLY A 323 4.17 -11.92 6.05
C GLY A 323 3.48 -11.11 4.95
N ALA A 324 2.14 -11.03 4.99
CA ALA A 324 1.37 -10.22 4.05
C ALA A 324 1.69 -8.72 4.13
N GLY A 325 1.95 -8.18 5.32
CA GLY A 325 2.28 -6.77 5.50
C GLY A 325 3.74 -6.39 5.20
N VAL A 326 4.65 -7.37 5.22
CA VAL A 326 6.10 -7.18 4.94
C VAL A 326 6.42 -7.17 3.44
N LEU A 327 5.59 -7.85 2.63
CA LEU A 327 5.69 -7.84 1.17
C LEU A 327 5.10 -6.56 0.57
#